data_AF-A0AAN5BNC1-F1
#
_entry.id   AF-A0AAN5BNC1-F1
#
_cell.length_a   1.000
_cell.length_b   1.000
_cell.length_c   1.000
_cell.angle_alpha   90.00
_cell.angle_beta   90.00
_cell.angle_gamma   90.00
#
_symmetry.space_group_name_H-M   'P 1'
#
loop_
_entity.id
_entity.type
_entity.pdbx_description
1 polymer ?
#
loop_
_entity_poly.entity_id
_entity_poly.type
_entity_poly.pdbx_seq_one_letter_code
_entity_poly.pdbx_strand_id
1 'polypeptide(L)'
;MTEAAIMMAVFLEDADSYNTAMDWHLKRVPATVYMTSDGEYPAAARGHSSDPDAIISWWFNQTTFQENGQSQETCRDLEHTGYSFASMAHVAETSRIQGTDLYKEDLGTRLRYALEFHSQFENGVAAPAWLCGGELKLALRAVTEVGFNALSFRMGIDMPQTENLTVKQRPAENNGLFVAYETLTHAQNNA
;
A
#
# COMPACT_ATOMS: atom_id res chain seq x y z
N MET A 1 -2.43 12.44 -2.84
CA MET A 1 -1.99 13.75 -3.40
C MET A 1 -0.54 13.73 -3.87
N THR A 2 0.40 13.13 -3.14
CA THR A 2 1.82 13.07 -3.54
C THR A 2 2.07 12.24 -4.80
N GLU A 3 1.37 11.11 -4.99
CA GLU A 3 1.46 10.30 -6.22
C GLU A 3 1.22 11.14 -7.48
N ALA A 4 0.10 11.85 -7.56
CA ALA A 4 -0.21 12.69 -8.72
C ALA A 4 0.89 13.75 -8.98
N ALA A 5 1.43 14.38 -7.93
CA ALA A 5 2.51 15.35 -8.06
C ALA A 5 3.80 14.70 -8.60
N ILE A 6 4.14 13.49 -8.16
CA ILE A 6 5.28 12.71 -8.66
C ILE A 6 5.09 12.41 -10.16
N MET A 7 3.91 11.91 -10.56
CA MET A 7 3.63 11.56 -11.96
C MET A 7 3.65 12.80 -12.87
N MET A 8 3.09 13.92 -12.43
CA MET A 8 3.14 15.19 -13.15
C MET A 8 4.58 15.70 -13.29
N ALA A 9 5.39 15.59 -12.23
CA ALA A 9 6.79 16.01 -12.29
C ALA A 9 7.61 15.19 -13.28
N VAL A 10 7.39 13.86 -13.37
CA VAL A 10 8.01 13.02 -14.40
C VAL A 10 7.60 13.49 -15.81
N PHE A 11 6.30 13.73 -16.03
CA PHE A 11 5.81 14.18 -17.33
C PHE A 11 6.39 15.54 -17.76
N LEU A 12 6.58 16.45 -16.80
CA LEU A 12 7.13 17.79 -17.04
C LEU A 12 8.66 17.84 -17.01
N GLU A 13 9.33 16.71 -16.77
CA GLU A 13 10.79 16.62 -16.57
C GLU A 13 11.29 17.56 -15.45
N ASP A 14 10.49 17.76 -14.41
CA ASP A 14 10.81 18.63 -13.27
C ASP A 14 11.35 17.82 -12.08
N ALA A 15 12.68 17.71 -12.02
CA ALA A 15 13.37 16.96 -10.97
C ALA A 15 13.17 17.55 -9.57
N ASP A 16 13.04 18.87 -9.42
CA ASP A 16 12.90 19.51 -8.10
C ASP A 16 11.52 19.21 -7.50
N SER A 17 10.47 19.31 -8.33
CA SER A 17 9.12 18.91 -7.95
C SER A 17 9.03 17.41 -7.67
N TYR A 18 9.69 16.57 -8.48
CA TYR A 18 9.74 15.12 -8.26
C TYR A 18 10.35 14.79 -6.89
N ASN A 19 11.54 15.33 -6.60
CA ASN A 19 12.25 15.05 -5.36
C ASN A 19 11.48 15.55 -4.13
N THR A 20 10.85 16.72 -4.23
CA THR A 20 10.03 17.28 -3.14
C THR A 20 8.80 16.39 -2.86
N ALA A 21 8.10 15.98 -3.91
CA ALA A 21 6.91 15.14 -3.76
C ALA A 21 7.26 13.72 -3.29
N MET A 22 8.38 13.16 -3.76
CA MET A 22 8.90 11.86 -3.32
C MET A 22 9.28 11.89 -1.84
N ASP A 23 9.99 12.91 -1.36
CA ASP A 23 10.31 13.08 0.06
C ASP A 23 9.04 13.05 0.94
N TRP A 24 7.98 13.74 0.51
CA TRP A 24 6.71 13.73 1.24
C TRP A 24 6.00 12.38 1.17
N HIS A 25 6.06 11.70 0.03
CA HIS A 25 5.48 10.36 -0.12
C HIS A 25 6.18 9.37 0.80
N LEU A 26 7.51 9.30 0.77
CA LEU A 26 8.29 8.37 1.60
C LEU A 26 8.11 8.65 3.10
N LYS A 27 8.00 9.91 3.52
CA LYS A 27 7.66 10.26 4.91
C LYS A 27 6.25 9.87 5.33
N ARG A 28 5.33 9.66 4.39
CA ARG A 28 3.96 9.22 4.68
C ARG A 28 3.86 7.70 4.84
N VAL A 29 4.69 6.94 4.11
CA VAL A 29 4.64 5.47 4.06
C VAL A 29 4.60 4.81 5.45
N PRO A 30 5.47 5.14 6.43
CA PRO A 30 5.41 4.56 7.77
C PRO A 30 4.16 4.89 8.57
N ALA A 31 3.47 5.99 8.24
CA ALA A 31 2.21 6.38 8.84
C ALA A 31 0.98 5.77 8.13
N THR A 32 1.19 5.11 7.00
CA THR A 32 0.15 4.43 6.22
C THR A 32 0.13 2.93 6.48
N VAL A 33 1.30 2.29 6.60
CA VAL A 33 1.42 0.86 6.89
C VAL A 33 2.28 0.69 8.13
N TYR A 34 1.73 0.04 9.15
CA TYR A 34 2.42 -0.29 10.38
C TYR A 34 3.30 -1.53 10.22
N MET A 35 4.48 -1.46 10.84
CA MET A 35 5.38 -2.57 11.05
C MET A 35 5.65 -2.71 12.54
N THR A 36 5.81 -3.92 13.05
CA THR A 36 6.16 -4.15 14.47
C THR A 36 7.51 -3.56 14.84
N SER A 37 8.38 -3.29 13.86
CA SER A 37 9.62 -2.53 14.04
C SER A 37 9.41 -1.04 14.34
N ASP A 38 8.20 -0.50 14.13
CA ASP A 38 7.87 0.90 14.43
C ASP A 38 7.71 1.14 15.95
N GLY A 39 7.50 0.08 16.72
CA GLY A 39 7.24 0.12 18.16
C GLY A 39 5.79 -0.21 18.48
N GLU A 40 5.31 0.26 19.63
CA GLU A 40 3.94 -0.01 20.11
C GLU A 40 2.85 0.63 19.24
N TYR A 41 3.18 1.77 18.61
CA TYR A 41 2.27 2.53 17.75
C TYR A 41 2.90 2.78 16.37
N PRO A 42 2.08 2.93 15.32
CA PRO A 42 2.53 3.38 14.01
C PRO A 42 3.22 4.75 14.07
N ALA A 43 4.08 5.02 13.09
CA ALA A 43 4.70 6.33 12.98
C ALA A 43 3.63 7.41 12.76
N ALA A 44 3.78 8.55 13.44
CA ALA A 44 2.92 9.69 13.22
C ALA A 44 3.15 10.29 11.84
N ALA A 45 2.07 10.64 11.15
CA ALA A 45 2.18 11.37 9.90
C ALA A 45 2.79 12.77 10.12
N ARG A 46 3.47 13.30 9.11
CA ARG A 46 4.04 14.65 9.12
C ARG A 46 2.98 15.69 9.56
N GLY A 47 3.30 16.45 10.59
CA GLY A 47 2.42 17.50 11.13
C GLY A 47 1.34 17.00 12.09
N HIS A 48 1.32 15.71 12.39
CA HIS A 48 0.43 15.12 13.40
C HIS A 48 1.19 14.81 14.69
N SER A 49 0.46 14.75 15.80
CA SER A 49 1.01 14.33 17.09
C SER A 49 1.37 12.84 17.08
N SER A 50 2.45 12.48 17.76
CA SER A 50 2.82 11.10 18.07
C SER A 50 2.23 10.59 19.40
N ASP A 51 1.32 11.36 19.99
CA ASP A 51 0.51 10.92 21.12
C ASP A 51 -0.34 9.69 20.72
N PRO A 52 -0.35 8.60 21.52
CA PRO A 52 -1.19 7.44 21.28
C PRO A 52 -2.65 7.76 20.95
N ASP A 53 -3.29 8.69 21.66
CA ASP A 53 -4.70 9.03 21.44
C ASP A 53 -4.91 9.68 20.07
N ALA A 54 -3.95 10.49 19.64
CA ALA A 54 -3.97 11.09 18.31
C ALA A 54 -3.78 10.01 17.22
N ILE A 55 -2.86 9.07 17.41
CA ILE A 55 -2.63 7.97 16.48
C ILE A 55 -3.88 7.11 16.37
N ILE A 56 -4.45 6.66 17.49
CA ILE A 56 -5.68 5.87 17.53
C ILE A 56 -6.82 6.59 16.80
N SER A 57 -6.97 7.90 17.01
CA SER A 57 -7.96 8.70 16.29
C SER A 57 -7.71 8.72 14.77
N TRP A 58 -6.45 8.83 14.33
CA TRP A 58 -6.08 8.81 12.91
C TRP A 58 -6.11 7.42 12.27
N TRP A 59 -6.14 6.36 13.08
CA TRP A 59 -6.27 4.95 12.69
C TRP A 59 -7.68 4.41 12.96
N PHE A 60 -8.69 5.29 12.94
CA PHE A 60 -10.11 4.96 13.02
C PHE A 60 -10.50 4.13 14.25
N ASN A 61 -9.96 4.53 15.41
CA ASN A 61 -10.16 3.88 16.72
C ASN A 61 -9.57 2.47 16.83
N GLN A 62 -8.66 2.09 15.94
CA GLN A 62 -7.83 0.89 16.15
C GLN A 62 -6.88 1.13 17.32
N THR A 63 -6.94 0.27 18.33
CA THR A 63 -6.14 0.41 19.55
C THR A 63 -4.99 -0.60 19.66
N THR A 64 -4.98 -1.62 18.80
CA THR A 64 -4.02 -2.73 18.87
C THR A 64 -3.18 -2.78 17.62
N PHE A 65 -1.85 -2.66 17.75
CA PHE A 65 -0.93 -2.72 16.62
C PHE A 65 0.10 -3.83 16.85
N GLN A 66 -0.16 -5.03 16.31
CA GLN A 66 0.65 -6.22 16.64
C GLN A 66 1.13 -7.05 15.43
N GLU A 67 0.62 -6.79 14.23
CA GLU A 67 1.01 -7.49 13.00
C GLU A 67 1.51 -6.53 11.91
N ASN A 68 2.55 -6.97 11.19
CA ASN A 68 3.07 -6.24 10.04
C ASN A 68 2.02 -6.14 8.94
N GLY A 69 1.91 -4.98 8.32
CA GLY A 69 1.01 -4.76 7.19
C GLY A 69 -0.35 -4.17 7.57
N GLN A 70 -0.70 -4.09 8.86
CA GLN A 70 -1.86 -3.31 9.30
C GLN A 70 -1.77 -1.89 8.74
N SER A 71 -2.88 -1.35 8.25
CA SER A 71 -2.86 -0.08 7.52
C SER A 71 -3.80 0.93 8.15
N GLN A 72 -3.46 2.21 7.98
CA GLN A 72 -4.18 3.31 8.61
C GLN A 72 -5.67 3.27 8.34
N GLU A 73 -6.04 2.99 7.09
CA GLU A 73 -7.42 3.01 6.63
C GLU A 73 -8.16 1.68 6.89
N THR A 74 -7.52 0.64 7.45
CA THR A 74 -8.12 -0.70 7.59
C THR A 74 -9.46 -0.66 8.34
N CYS A 75 -9.56 0.14 9.41
CA CYS A 75 -10.79 0.28 10.19
C CYS A 75 -11.75 1.36 9.70
N ARG A 76 -11.37 2.11 8.66
CA ARG A 76 -12.31 2.91 7.87
C ARG A 76 -13.06 2.00 6.91
N ASP A 77 -12.31 1.42 5.96
CA ASP A 77 -12.73 0.41 5.00
C ASP A 77 -11.55 -0.10 4.15
N LEU A 78 -11.73 -1.27 3.55
CA LEU A 78 -10.72 -1.90 2.72
C LEU A 78 -10.55 -1.24 1.34
N GLU A 79 -11.53 -0.46 0.88
CA GLU A 79 -11.42 0.23 -0.40
C GLU A 79 -10.38 1.37 -0.35
N HIS A 80 -10.42 2.21 0.69
CA HIS A 80 -9.39 3.24 0.92
C HIS A 80 -8.03 2.65 1.31
N THR A 81 -8.05 1.51 1.99
CA THR A 81 -6.83 0.73 2.24
C THR A 81 -6.18 0.31 0.91
N GLY A 82 -6.99 -0.23 -0.01
CA GLY A 82 -6.53 -0.61 -1.35
C GLY A 82 -5.99 0.57 -2.16
N TYR A 83 -6.62 1.75 -2.06
CA TYR A 83 -6.11 2.96 -2.71
C TYR A 83 -4.73 3.38 -2.20
N SER A 84 -4.45 3.17 -0.91
CA SER A 84 -3.12 3.41 -0.35
C SER A 84 -2.07 2.48 -0.96
N PHE A 85 -2.41 1.20 -1.16
CA PHE A 85 -1.49 0.22 -1.74
C PHE A 85 -1.25 0.43 -3.22
N ALA A 86 -2.30 0.72 -3.99
CA ALA A 86 -2.17 1.10 -5.39
C ALA A 86 -1.25 2.32 -5.53
N SER A 87 -1.47 3.36 -4.73
CA SER A 87 -0.65 4.57 -4.74
C SER A 87 0.82 4.29 -4.43
N MET A 88 1.11 3.48 -3.41
CA MET A 88 2.47 3.05 -3.08
C MET A 88 3.11 2.23 -4.21
N ALA A 89 2.38 1.28 -4.80
CA ALA A 89 2.87 0.44 -5.89
C ALA A 89 3.15 1.26 -7.16
N HIS A 90 2.25 2.18 -7.53
CA HIS A 90 2.45 3.08 -8.66
C HIS A 90 3.67 3.97 -8.47
N VAL A 91 3.82 4.59 -7.30
CA VAL A 91 5.01 5.43 -7.01
C VAL A 91 6.29 4.59 -7.05
N ALA A 92 6.28 3.38 -6.48
CA ALA A 92 7.43 2.48 -6.54
C ALA A 92 7.78 2.06 -7.97
N GLU A 93 6.79 1.73 -8.79
CA GLU A 93 7.02 1.36 -10.20
C GLU A 93 7.54 2.54 -11.01
N THR A 94 6.94 3.72 -10.87
CA THR A 94 7.43 4.94 -11.52
C THR A 94 8.85 5.26 -11.10
N SER A 95 9.15 5.20 -9.80
CA SER A 95 10.52 5.42 -9.30
C SER A 95 11.50 4.41 -9.89
N ARG A 96 11.14 3.12 -9.97
CA ARG A 96 11.98 2.08 -10.57
C ARG A 96 12.28 2.40 -12.03
N ILE A 97 11.28 2.82 -12.80
CA ILE A 97 11.44 3.24 -14.21
C ILE A 97 12.35 4.47 -14.32
N GLN A 98 12.30 5.39 -13.35
CA GLN A 98 13.21 6.55 -13.28
C GLN A 98 14.62 6.20 -12.74
N GLY A 99 14.88 4.93 -12.39
CA GLY A 99 16.20 4.43 -12.00
C GLY A 99 16.43 4.21 -10.50
N THR A 100 15.42 4.43 -9.65
CA THR A 100 15.50 4.18 -8.20
C THR A 100 14.50 3.11 -7.77
N ASP A 101 15.01 1.96 -7.33
CA ASP A 101 14.20 0.78 -7.03
C ASP A 101 13.69 0.77 -5.58
N LEU A 102 12.56 1.46 -5.34
CA LEU A 102 11.93 1.56 -4.02
C LEU A 102 11.35 0.22 -3.51
N TYR A 103 11.19 -0.79 -4.36
CA TYR A 103 10.79 -2.12 -3.92
C TYR A 103 11.85 -2.81 -3.05
N LYS A 104 13.11 -2.37 -3.15
CA LYS A 104 14.23 -2.83 -2.31
C LYS A 104 14.40 -2.02 -1.02
N GLU A 105 13.56 -1.02 -0.80
CA GLU A 105 13.61 -0.14 0.37
C GLU A 105 12.45 -0.42 1.34
N ASP A 106 12.32 0.42 2.36
CA ASP A 106 11.27 0.32 3.39
C ASP A 106 9.86 0.33 2.77
N LEU A 107 9.64 1.12 1.71
CA LEU A 107 8.37 1.16 0.97
C LEU A 107 8.00 -0.23 0.44
N GLY A 108 8.91 -0.89 -0.28
CA GLY A 108 8.68 -2.24 -0.81
C GLY A 108 8.40 -3.27 0.29
N THR A 109 9.12 -3.17 1.40
CA THR A 109 8.90 -4.05 2.57
C THR A 109 7.51 -3.87 3.17
N ARG A 110 7.10 -2.63 3.41
CA ARG A 110 5.75 -2.30 3.93
C ARG A 110 4.66 -2.70 2.96
N LEU A 111 4.81 -2.37 1.68
CA LEU A 111 3.86 -2.74 0.64
C LEU A 111 3.66 -4.25 0.57
N ARG A 112 4.75 -5.03 0.65
CA ARG A 112 4.69 -6.50 0.69
C ARG A 112 3.83 -7.00 1.85
N TYR A 113 4.13 -6.57 3.07
CA TYR A 113 3.38 -7.02 4.24
C TYR A 113 1.93 -6.54 4.20
N ALA A 114 1.68 -5.31 3.74
CA ALA A 114 0.34 -4.76 3.65
C ALA A 114 -0.54 -5.51 2.65
N LEU A 115 0.00 -5.82 1.46
CA LEU A 115 -0.69 -6.63 0.45
C LEU A 115 -1.00 -8.01 1.00
N GLU A 116 -0.03 -8.71 1.58
CA GLU A 116 -0.22 -10.08 2.07
C GLU A 116 -1.22 -10.12 3.24
N PHE A 117 -1.09 -9.19 4.20
CA PHE A 117 -1.96 -9.10 5.37
C PHE A 117 -3.42 -8.83 5.00
N HIS A 118 -3.69 -7.95 4.02
CA HIS A 118 -5.08 -7.66 3.64
C HIS A 118 -5.65 -8.68 2.66
N SER A 119 -4.82 -9.28 1.81
CA SER A 119 -5.28 -10.27 0.83
C SER A 119 -5.89 -11.51 1.50
N GLN A 120 -5.42 -11.87 2.70
CA GLN A 120 -6.00 -13.01 3.43
C GLN A 120 -7.48 -12.77 3.79
N PHE A 121 -7.85 -11.54 4.17
CA PHE A 121 -9.22 -11.20 4.55
C PHE A 121 -10.15 -11.19 3.34
N GLU A 122 -9.67 -10.68 2.20
CA GLU A 122 -10.42 -10.79 0.93
C GLU A 122 -10.57 -12.23 0.43
N ASN A 123 -9.61 -13.09 0.76
CA ASN A 123 -9.70 -14.52 0.50
C ASN A 123 -10.62 -15.25 1.50
N GLY A 124 -11.26 -14.53 2.43
CA GLY A 124 -12.29 -15.05 3.33
C GLY A 124 -11.79 -15.47 4.71
N VAL A 125 -10.55 -15.15 5.08
CA VAL A 125 -10.11 -15.27 6.48
C VAL A 125 -10.91 -14.27 7.31
N ALA A 126 -11.47 -14.72 8.44
CA ALA A 126 -12.19 -13.83 9.34
C ALA A 126 -11.23 -12.85 10.03
N ALA A 127 -11.60 -11.57 10.09
CA ALA A 127 -10.85 -10.59 10.85
C ALA A 127 -10.90 -10.93 12.35
N PRO A 128 -9.76 -10.94 13.05
CA PRO A 128 -9.74 -11.20 14.48
C PRO A 128 -10.36 -10.03 15.26
N ALA A 129 -10.92 -10.30 16.44
CA ALA A 129 -11.62 -9.30 17.25
C ALA A 129 -10.76 -8.07 17.62
N TRP A 130 -9.43 -8.22 17.67
CA TRP A 130 -8.52 -7.11 17.95
C TRP A 130 -8.37 -6.16 16.75
N LEU A 131 -8.71 -6.58 15.53
CA LEU A 131 -8.62 -5.79 14.31
C LEU A 131 -10.01 -5.22 13.98
N CYS A 132 -10.21 -3.92 14.17
CA CYS A 132 -11.47 -3.24 13.85
C CYS A 132 -12.71 -3.87 14.53
N GLY A 133 -12.54 -4.48 15.70
CA GLY A 133 -13.61 -5.22 16.38
C GLY A 133 -14.02 -6.53 15.72
N GLY A 134 -13.22 -7.06 14.77
CA GLY A 134 -13.51 -8.26 13.99
C GLY A 134 -14.39 -8.03 12.76
N GLU A 135 -14.69 -6.79 12.41
CA GLU A 135 -15.51 -6.43 11.25
C GLU A 135 -14.73 -5.51 10.30
N LEU A 136 -14.48 -5.99 9.08
CA LEU A 136 -13.89 -5.19 8.00
C LEU A 136 -14.98 -4.77 7.02
N LYS A 137 -14.88 -3.55 6.51
CA LYS A 137 -15.88 -2.94 5.62
C LYS A 137 -15.37 -2.86 4.20
N LEU A 138 -16.30 -2.96 3.25
CA LEU A 138 -16.03 -2.94 1.80
C LEU A 138 -15.00 -4.03 1.41
N ALA A 139 -14.31 -3.84 0.30
CA ALA A 139 -13.32 -4.78 -0.20
C ALA A 139 -12.08 -4.05 -0.75
N LEU A 140 -10.93 -4.72 -0.71
CA LEU A 140 -9.65 -4.23 -1.23
C LEU A 140 -9.68 -3.94 -2.73
N ARG A 141 -10.54 -4.67 -3.47
CA ARG A 141 -10.64 -4.69 -4.94
C ARG A 141 -9.33 -5.13 -5.62
N ALA A 142 -9.27 -4.98 -6.94
CA ALA A 142 -8.15 -5.40 -7.79
C ALA A 142 -7.06 -4.32 -7.85
N VAL A 143 -6.30 -4.18 -6.77
CA VAL A 143 -5.22 -3.18 -6.59
C VAL A 143 -3.84 -3.80 -6.38
N THR A 144 -3.76 -5.14 -6.41
CA THR A 144 -2.60 -5.90 -5.97
C THR A 144 -1.57 -6.11 -7.08
N GLU A 145 -1.97 -5.96 -8.34
CA GLU A 145 -1.24 -6.47 -9.50
C GLU A 145 0.15 -5.84 -9.66
N VAL A 146 0.25 -4.51 -9.58
CA VAL A 146 1.53 -3.78 -9.75
C VAL A 146 2.55 -4.20 -8.69
N GLY A 147 2.13 -4.14 -7.42
CA GLY A 147 2.98 -4.53 -6.29
C GLY A 147 3.34 -6.01 -6.31
N PHE A 148 2.38 -6.89 -6.63
CA PHE A 148 2.60 -8.33 -6.73
C PHE A 148 3.57 -8.69 -7.85
N ASN A 149 3.44 -8.09 -9.04
CA ASN A 149 4.38 -8.33 -10.12
C ASN A 149 5.81 -7.92 -9.72
N ALA A 150 5.97 -6.76 -9.08
CA ALA A 150 7.29 -6.31 -8.65
C ALA A 150 7.91 -7.21 -7.57
N LEU A 151 7.19 -7.42 -6.48
CA LEU A 151 7.70 -8.07 -5.27
C LEU A 151 7.75 -9.60 -5.40
N SER A 152 6.79 -10.20 -6.09
CA SER A 152 6.75 -11.66 -6.24
C SER A 152 7.36 -12.09 -7.56
N PHE A 153 6.82 -11.62 -8.70
CA PHE A 153 7.28 -12.12 -9.99
C PHE A 153 8.73 -11.71 -10.32
N ARG A 154 9.09 -10.43 -10.17
CA ARG A 154 10.46 -9.96 -10.47
C ARG A 154 11.46 -10.25 -9.34
N MET A 155 11.06 -10.13 -8.08
CA MET A 155 11.97 -10.31 -6.93
C MET A 155 11.95 -11.71 -6.31
N GLY A 156 10.99 -12.57 -6.67
CA GLY A 156 10.91 -13.95 -6.19
C GLY A 156 10.46 -14.09 -4.74
N ILE A 157 9.74 -13.11 -4.18
CA ILE A 157 9.25 -13.20 -2.81
C ILE A 157 7.89 -13.91 -2.78
N ASP A 158 7.76 -14.91 -1.90
CA ASP A 158 6.51 -15.62 -1.67
C ASP A 158 5.45 -14.69 -1.05
N MET A 159 4.31 -14.56 -1.74
CA MET A 159 3.14 -13.77 -1.31
C MET A 159 1.86 -14.55 -1.64
N PRO A 160 1.61 -15.71 -1.02
CA PRO A 160 0.58 -16.64 -1.47
C PRO A 160 -0.85 -16.10 -1.37
N GLN A 161 -1.17 -15.28 -0.36
CA GLN A 161 -2.51 -14.69 -0.28
C GLN A 161 -2.70 -13.63 -1.35
N THR A 162 -1.69 -12.78 -1.57
CA THR A 162 -1.72 -11.78 -2.64
C THR A 162 -1.74 -12.43 -4.02
N GLU A 163 -0.99 -13.50 -4.26
CA GLU A 163 -1.02 -14.25 -5.52
C GLU A 163 -2.43 -14.78 -5.80
N ASN A 164 -3.01 -15.51 -4.84
CA ASN A 164 -4.34 -16.08 -4.98
C ASN A 164 -5.39 -15.01 -5.28
N LEU A 165 -5.35 -13.88 -4.55
CA LEU A 165 -6.28 -12.77 -4.77
C LEU A 165 -6.09 -12.14 -6.15
N THR A 166 -4.84 -11.83 -6.52
CA THR A 166 -4.50 -11.18 -7.80
C THR A 166 -4.96 -12.04 -8.96
N VAL A 167 -4.60 -13.33 -8.98
CA VAL A 167 -4.96 -14.25 -10.06
C VAL A 167 -6.48 -14.39 -10.18
N LYS A 168 -7.20 -14.49 -9.06
CA LYS A 168 -8.66 -14.59 -9.05
C LYS A 168 -9.36 -13.35 -9.60
N GLN A 169 -8.73 -12.18 -9.50
CA GLN A 169 -9.30 -10.90 -9.93
C GLN A 169 -8.92 -10.50 -11.36
N ARG A 170 -8.07 -11.27 -12.06
CA ARG A 170 -7.68 -10.98 -13.44
C ARG A 170 -8.81 -11.30 -14.45
N PRO A 171 -8.99 -10.48 -15.50
CA PRO A 171 -8.39 -9.16 -15.67
C PRO A 171 -9.01 -8.14 -14.72
N ALA A 172 -8.17 -7.34 -14.07
CA ALA A 172 -8.62 -6.28 -13.18
C ALA A 172 -9.39 -5.20 -13.98
N GLU A 173 -10.59 -4.86 -13.52
CA GLU A 173 -11.39 -3.77 -14.08
C GLU A 173 -10.85 -2.40 -13.62
N ASN A 174 -11.11 -1.36 -14.41
CA ASN A 174 -10.86 0.02 -13.99
C ASN A 174 -11.85 0.40 -12.88
N ASN A 175 -11.36 1.03 -11.80
CA ASN A 175 -12.21 1.47 -10.68
C ASN A 175 -12.88 2.86 -10.88
N GLY A 176 -12.73 3.47 -12.05
CA GLY A 176 -13.22 4.80 -12.40
C GLY A 176 -12.37 5.95 -11.81
N LEU A 177 -11.25 5.63 -11.16
CA LEU A 177 -10.37 6.60 -10.51
C LEU A 177 -8.97 6.53 -11.13
N PHE A 178 -8.00 5.92 -10.45
CA PHE A 178 -6.58 5.92 -10.82
C PHE A 178 -5.98 4.52 -10.95
N VAL A 179 -6.79 3.46 -10.74
CA VAL A 179 -6.40 2.05 -10.92
C VAL A 179 -7.00 1.59 -12.23
N ALA A 180 -6.15 1.40 -13.24
CA ALA A 180 -6.59 1.06 -14.58
C ALA A 180 -5.53 0.26 -15.34
N TYR A 181 -5.98 -0.75 -16.09
CA TYR A 181 -5.15 -1.55 -17.01
C TYR A 181 -3.96 -2.27 -16.36
N GLU A 182 -3.99 -2.50 -15.04
CA GLU A 182 -2.86 -3.09 -14.32
C GLU A 182 -2.54 -4.51 -14.80
N THR A 183 -3.55 -5.38 -14.97
CA THR A 183 -3.31 -6.72 -15.50
C THR A 183 -2.68 -6.68 -16.90
N LEU A 184 -3.11 -5.76 -17.77
CA LEU A 184 -2.56 -5.62 -19.11
C LEU A 184 -1.08 -5.19 -19.10
N THR A 185 -0.71 -4.33 -18.15
CA THR A 185 0.61 -3.69 -18.11
C THR A 185 1.61 -4.42 -17.21
N HIS A 186 1.15 -5.15 -16.20
CA HIS A 186 2.01 -5.71 -15.16
C HIS A 186 1.94 -7.23 -15.02
N ALA A 187 0.88 -7.92 -15.47
CA ALA A 187 0.78 -9.36 -15.22
C ALA A 187 1.97 -10.13 -15.85
N GLN A 188 2.83 -10.67 -14.99
CA GLN A 188 4.06 -11.39 -15.37
C GLN A 188 4.98 -10.57 -16.29
N ASN A 189 5.00 -9.25 -16.10
CA ASN A 189 5.87 -8.37 -16.84
C ASN A 189 7.28 -8.37 -16.22
N ASN A 190 8.28 -8.77 -17.01
CA ASN A 190 9.69 -8.87 -16.60
C ASN A 190 10.51 -7.61 -16.87
N ALA A 191 9.92 -6.57 -17.45
CA ALA A 191 10.56 -5.27 -17.67
C ALA A 191 10.76 -4.48 -16.36
#